data_AF-A0A955FBT0-F1
#
_entry.id   AF-A0A955FBT0-F1
#
_cell.length_a   1.000
_cell.length_b   1.000
_cell.length_c   1.000
_cell.angle_alpha   90.00
_cell.angle_beta   90.00
_cell.angle_gamma   90.00
#
_symmetry.space_group_name_H-M   'P 1'
#
loop_
_entity.id
_entity.type
_entity.pdbx_description
1 polymer ?
#
loop_
_entity_poly.entity_id
_entity_poly.type
_entity_poly.pdbx_seq_one_letter_code
_entity_poly.pdbx_strand_id
1 'polypeptide(L)'
;MRKAIIISIAIITLAGIGVGAFFLFVKPSDGNSSSDQSSLNSSGNTKVTYVPIDACDVLTEGIAKQVIGNNIQKTSASSNTITTADIVVSSCNYLTQLSPADTSSVPKISGASLLVRVAKTSVGAESNRAQFLIKDKEVQTVDDLGDDAFYNPAFRQLHVLKGNNWYIITAYKDSITNSSLDINKKLAQKLTFR
;
A
#
# COMPACT_ATOMS: atom_id res chain seq x y z
N MET A 1 6.31 -40.09 21.67
CA MET A 1 5.06 -40.33 20.91
C MET A 1 4.72 -39.06 20.15
N ARG A 2 4.71 -39.08 18.81
CA ARG A 2 4.35 -37.91 17.97
C ARG A 2 2.88 -38.04 17.55
N LYS A 3 2.03 -37.09 17.91
CA LYS A 3 0.64 -37.02 17.41
C LYS A 3 0.62 -36.18 16.14
N ALA A 4 0.32 -36.79 15.01
CA ALA A 4 0.03 -36.06 13.77
C ALA A 4 -1.41 -35.53 13.83
N ILE A 5 -1.61 -34.25 13.52
CA ILE A 5 -2.93 -33.63 13.39
C ILE A 5 -3.26 -33.58 11.91
N ILE A 6 -4.30 -34.29 11.51
CA ILE A 6 -4.85 -34.26 10.15
C ILE A 6 -5.88 -33.12 10.11
N ILE A 7 -5.65 -32.12 9.26
CA ILE A 7 -6.63 -31.04 9.02
C ILE A 7 -7.38 -31.38 7.73
N SER A 8 -8.68 -31.66 7.87
CA SER A 8 -9.56 -31.95 6.74
C SER A 8 -9.91 -30.68 5.97
N ILE A 9 -9.64 -30.68 4.66
CA ILE A 9 -10.04 -29.58 3.76
C ILE A 9 -11.51 -29.76 3.40
N ALA A 10 -12.37 -28.85 3.89
CA ALA A 10 -13.77 -28.77 3.46
C ALA A 10 -13.86 -28.00 2.14
N ILE A 11 -14.01 -28.73 1.03
CA ILE A 11 -14.27 -28.15 -0.28
C ILE A 11 -15.76 -27.78 -0.36
N ILE A 12 -16.07 -26.49 -0.32
CA ILE A 12 -17.43 -25.99 -0.58
C ILE A 12 -17.56 -25.72 -2.08
N THR A 13 -18.16 -26.67 -2.80
CA THR A 13 -18.59 -26.48 -4.19
C THR A 13 -19.90 -25.67 -4.21
N LEU A 14 -19.83 -24.44 -4.69
CA LEU A 14 -21.01 -23.69 -5.12
C LEU A 14 -21.23 -23.91 -6.63
N ALA A 15 -22.36 -24.53 -6.99
CA ALA A 15 -22.74 -24.85 -8.36
C ALA A 15 -24.14 -24.30 -8.69
N GLY A 16 -24.28 -23.68 -9.89
CA GLY A 16 -25.54 -23.15 -10.45
C GLY A 16 -25.93 -21.75 -9.93
N ILE A 17 -26.62 -20.87 -10.67
CA ILE A 17 -27.16 -20.84 -12.05
C ILE A 17 -27.22 -19.33 -12.46
N GLY A 18 -27.05 -18.84 -13.69
CA GLY A 18 -26.75 -19.42 -15.01
C GLY A 18 -27.33 -18.54 -16.15
N VAL A 19 -27.20 -18.96 -17.43
CA VAL A 19 -27.77 -18.35 -18.66
C VAL A 19 -27.14 -17.02 -19.15
N GLY A 20 -26.86 -16.90 -20.46
CA GLY A 20 -26.78 -15.57 -21.11
C GLY A 20 -25.68 -15.27 -22.15
N ALA A 21 -25.21 -16.22 -22.96
CA ALA A 21 -24.32 -15.89 -24.08
C ALA A 21 -25.09 -15.20 -25.23
N PHE A 22 -25.19 -13.87 -25.20
CA PHE A 22 -25.91 -13.08 -26.21
C PHE A 22 -24.99 -12.64 -27.35
N PHE A 23 -24.85 -13.48 -28.38
CA PHE A 23 -24.24 -13.09 -29.65
C PHE A 23 -25.21 -12.19 -30.44
N LEU A 24 -24.93 -10.90 -30.51
CA LEU A 24 -25.57 -10.03 -31.51
C LEU A 24 -24.69 -9.89 -32.75
N PHE A 25 -25.23 -10.36 -33.87
CA PHE A 25 -24.77 -10.00 -35.20
C PHE A 25 -24.98 -8.50 -35.43
N VAL A 26 -23.91 -7.73 -35.62
CA VAL A 26 -24.00 -6.38 -36.18
C VAL A 26 -23.97 -6.51 -37.71
N LYS A 27 -25.10 -6.21 -38.35
CA LYS A 27 -25.24 -6.11 -39.80
C LYS A 27 -24.91 -4.66 -40.21
N PRO A 28 -24.07 -4.40 -41.22
CA PRO A 28 -23.88 -3.04 -41.71
C PRO A 28 -25.16 -2.55 -42.39
N SER A 29 -25.53 -1.29 -42.15
CA SER A 29 -26.56 -0.59 -42.90
C SER A 29 -26.05 0.81 -43.20
N ASP A 30 -25.93 1.12 -44.49
CA ASP A 30 -25.68 2.48 -44.95
C ASP A 30 -26.89 3.38 -44.60
N GLY A 31 -26.63 4.62 -44.19
CA GLY A 31 -27.66 5.56 -43.74
C GLY A 31 -27.08 6.94 -43.46
N ASN A 32 -27.42 7.90 -44.32
CA ASN A 32 -26.79 9.22 -44.42
C ASN A 32 -27.44 10.28 -43.51
N SER A 33 -26.65 11.31 -43.11
CA SER A 33 -27.07 12.63 -42.57
C SER A 33 -28.00 12.67 -41.34
N SER A 34 -27.67 13.33 -40.23
CA SER A 34 -27.46 14.78 -40.18
C SER A 34 -26.87 15.25 -38.83
N SER A 35 -26.25 16.43 -38.86
CA SER A 35 -25.67 17.17 -37.75
C SER A 35 -26.63 17.49 -36.59
N ASP A 36 -26.14 17.30 -35.36
CA ASP A 36 -26.30 18.27 -34.27
C ASP A 36 -25.06 18.25 -33.35
N GLN A 37 -24.06 19.08 -33.68
CA GLN A 37 -22.87 19.25 -32.84
C GLN A 37 -23.18 20.18 -31.67
N SER A 38 -23.73 19.63 -30.58
CA SER A 38 -23.56 20.25 -29.26
C SER A 38 -22.11 20.07 -28.82
N SER A 39 -21.27 21.05 -29.13
CA SER A 39 -19.87 21.07 -28.71
C SER A 39 -19.77 21.37 -27.20
N LEU A 40 -20.01 20.33 -26.40
CA LEU A 40 -19.66 20.34 -24.98
C LEU A 40 -18.13 20.46 -24.86
N ASN A 41 -17.71 21.70 -24.66
CA ASN A 41 -16.32 22.13 -24.53
C ASN A 41 -15.77 21.63 -23.19
N SER A 42 -15.49 20.33 -23.11
CA SER A 42 -15.10 19.66 -21.86
C SER A 42 -13.65 19.95 -21.52
N SER A 43 -13.49 20.59 -20.36
CA SER A 43 -12.26 21.00 -19.66
C SER A 43 -10.95 20.32 -20.06
N GLY A 44 -9.91 21.14 -20.16
CA GLY A 44 -8.55 20.75 -20.54
C GLY A 44 -8.07 19.46 -19.88
N ASN A 45 -7.74 18.48 -20.73
CA ASN A 45 -7.23 17.17 -20.36
C ASN A 45 -5.84 17.32 -19.71
N THR A 46 -5.83 17.64 -18.42
CA THR A 46 -4.63 17.95 -17.66
C THR A 46 -3.86 16.65 -17.47
N LYS A 47 -2.81 16.47 -18.29
CA LYS A 47 -2.01 15.24 -18.33
C LYS A 47 -1.37 14.95 -16.97
N VAL A 48 -2.02 14.09 -16.18
CA VAL A 48 -1.51 13.62 -14.90
C VAL A 48 -0.14 12.99 -15.14
N THR A 49 0.89 13.61 -14.57
CA THR A 49 2.27 13.14 -14.71
C THR A 49 2.63 12.33 -13.47
N TYR A 50 2.83 11.04 -13.67
CA TYR A 50 3.19 10.10 -12.62
C TYR A 50 4.70 10.18 -12.36
N VAL A 51 5.07 10.66 -11.17
CA VAL A 51 6.47 10.82 -10.74
C VAL A 51 6.91 9.55 -10.01
N PRO A 52 8.05 8.92 -10.36
CA PRO A 52 8.58 7.78 -9.61
C PRO A 52 8.99 8.19 -8.19
N ILE A 53 8.76 7.30 -7.22
CA ILE A 53 9.11 7.51 -5.81
C ILE A 53 9.79 6.25 -5.29
N ASP A 54 11.01 6.39 -4.79
CA ASP A 54 11.68 5.34 -4.02
C ASP A 54 11.34 5.48 -2.53
N ALA A 55 11.01 4.37 -1.88
CA ALA A 55 10.68 4.35 -0.46
C ALA A 55 11.83 4.83 0.44
N CYS A 56 13.09 4.70 0.03
CA CYS A 56 14.25 5.17 0.81
C CYS A 56 14.56 6.65 0.63
N ASP A 57 14.08 7.29 -0.45
CA ASP A 57 14.10 8.75 -0.57
C ASP A 57 13.09 9.41 0.37
N VAL A 58 12.01 8.69 0.71
CA VAL A 58 10.96 9.13 1.64
C VAL A 58 11.28 8.74 3.09
N LEU A 59 11.66 7.48 3.35
CA LEU A 59 12.12 7.00 4.66
C LEU A 59 13.65 7.02 4.72
N THR A 60 14.20 8.16 5.13
CA THR A 60 15.64 8.31 5.36
C THR A 60 16.05 7.78 6.73
N GLU A 61 17.34 7.43 6.88
CA GLU A 61 17.91 6.99 8.15
C GLU A 61 17.74 8.06 9.25
N GLY A 62 17.87 9.35 8.91
CA GLY A 62 17.67 10.45 9.83
C GLY A 62 16.22 10.53 10.36
N ILE A 63 15.22 10.29 9.51
CA ILE A 63 13.82 10.21 9.92
C ILE A 63 13.60 8.99 10.82
N ALA A 64 14.13 7.81 10.43
CA ALA A 64 14.00 6.61 11.23
C ALA A 64 14.64 6.79 12.63
N LYS A 65 15.86 7.34 12.72
CA LYS A 65 16.56 7.60 13.99
C LYS A 65 15.75 8.47 14.95
N GLN A 66 15.03 9.47 14.44
CA GLN A 66 14.17 10.34 15.26
C GLN A 66 12.95 9.62 15.88
N VAL A 67 12.53 8.47 15.35
CA VAL A 67 11.35 7.73 15.83
C VAL A 67 11.74 6.49 16.63
N ILE A 68 12.65 5.68 16.07
CA ILE A 68 12.99 4.35 16.61
C ILE A 68 14.34 4.28 17.33
N GLY A 69 15.13 5.36 17.29
CA GLY A 69 16.39 5.50 18.02
C GLY A 69 17.66 5.36 17.15
N ASN A 70 18.82 5.68 17.75
CA ASN A 70 20.06 5.90 17.01
C ASN A 70 20.79 4.62 16.57
N ASN A 71 20.60 3.48 17.24
CA ASN A 71 21.32 2.23 16.95
C ASN A 71 20.59 1.42 15.87
N ILE A 72 20.44 1.98 14.67
CA ILE A 72 19.72 1.33 13.56
C ILE A 72 20.60 1.26 12.31
N GLN A 73 20.37 0.23 11.51
CA GLN A 73 20.99 0.02 10.21
C GLN A 73 19.90 -0.20 9.14
N LYS A 74 20.14 0.30 7.93
CA LYS A 74 19.33 -0.04 6.76
C LYS A 74 19.47 -1.55 6.50
N THR A 75 18.36 -2.26 6.33
CA THR A 75 18.45 -3.70 6.02
C THR A 75 18.82 -3.88 4.55
N SER A 76 19.66 -4.88 4.27
CA SER A 76 20.00 -5.33 2.92
C SER A 76 18.92 -6.22 2.31
N ALA A 77 17.80 -6.45 3.01
CA ALA A 77 16.61 -7.09 2.46
C ALA A 77 16.20 -6.27 1.22
N SER A 78 16.38 -6.89 0.05
CA SER A 78 16.51 -6.16 -1.20
C SER A 78 15.33 -5.23 -1.44
N SER A 79 15.62 -4.03 -1.94
CA SER A 79 14.65 -3.08 -2.49
C SER A 79 14.03 -3.67 -3.75
N ASN A 80 13.20 -4.71 -3.55
CA ASN A 80 12.54 -5.50 -4.56
C ASN A 80 11.52 -4.61 -5.24
N THR A 81 11.99 -3.89 -6.24
CA THR A 81 11.19 -2.95 -7.01
C THR A 81 10.29 -3.75 -7.94
N ILE A 82 9.09 -4.09 -7.49
CA ILE A 82 8.12 -4.83 -8.29
C ILE A 82 7.45 -3.81 -9.23
N THR A 83 7.74 -3.91 -10.52
CA THR A 83 7.16 -3.06 -11.57
C THR A 83 6.18 -3.84 -12.42
N THR A 84 5.01 -3.28 -12.67
CA THR A 84 4.06 -3.75 -13.69
C THR A 84 3.86 -2.65 -14.74
N ALA A 85 2.88 -2.80 -15.65
CA ALA A 85 2.47 -1.71 -16.53
C ALA A 85 1.99 -0.48 -15.72
N ASP A 86 1.15 -0.71 -14.70
CA ASP A 86 0.36 0.32 -14.03
C ASP A 86 0.92 0.80 -12.69
N ILE A 87 1.82 0.05 -12.05
CA ILE A 87 2.39 0.39 -10.73
C ILE A 87 3.90 0.13 -10.64
N VAL A 88 4.54 0.82 -9.71
CA VAL A 88 5.85 0.44 -9.13
C VAL A 88 5.66 0.28 -7.63
N VAL A 89 6.19 -0.79 -7.05
CA VAL A 89 6.26 -0.98 -5.60
C VAL A 89 7.72 -0.93 -5.18
N SER A 90 8.07 -0.05 -4.24
CA SER A 90 9.39 0.04 -3.61
C SER A 90 9.26 -0.09 -2.08
N SER A 91 10.32 -0.49 -1.39
CA SER A 91 10.33 -0.61 0.06
C SER A 91 11.66 -0.21 0.69
N CYS A 92 11.59 0.38 1.88
CA CYS A 92 12.74 0.76 2.69
C CYS A 92 12.54 0.32 4.14
N ASN A 93 13.60 -0.18 4.76
CA ASN A 93 13.55 -0.80 6.08
C ASN A 93 14.81 -0.46 6.88
N TYR A 94 14.62 -0.04 8.12
CA TYR A 94 15.66 0.13 9.12
C TYR A 94 15.32 -0.71 10.35
N LEU A 95 16.31 -1.43 10.89
CA LEU A 95 16.17 -2.25 12.09
C LEU A 95 17.31 -1.94 13.06
N THR A 96 17.09 -2.20 14.35
CA THR A 96 18.16 -2.13 15.36
C THR A 96 19.35 -2.98 14.95
N GLN A 97 20.56 -2.41 15.02
CA GLN A 97 21.79 -3.18 14.84
C GLN A 97 22.07 -3.97 16.13
N LEU A 98 21.84 -5.28 16.08
CA LEU A 98 22.15 -6.17 17.20
C LEU A 98 23.67 -6.32 17.33
N SER A 99 24.20 -6.03 18.52
CA SER A 99 25.60 -6.29 18.85
C SER A 99 25.78 -7.77 19.19
N PRO A 100 26.79 -8.47 18.65
CA PRO A 100 27.13 -9.84 19.09
C PRO A 100 27.52 -9.94 20.58
N ALA A 101 27.83 -8.79 21.22
CA ALA A 101 28.16 -8.71 22.64
C ALA A 101 26.94 -8.37 23.54
N ASP A 102 25.73 -8.18 22.98
CA ASP A 102 24.53 -7.98 23.77
C ASP A 102 24.05 -9.33 24.34
N THR A 103 24.34 -9.57 25.63
CA THR A 103 23.97 -10.80 26.34
C THR A 103 22.55 -10.74 26.93
N SER A 104 21.73 -9.75 26.55
CA SER A 104 20.34 -9.64 27.01
C SER A 104 19.52 -10.85 26.57
N SER A 105 18.83 -11.49 27.52
CA SER A 105 17.98 -12.67 27.23
C SER A 105 16.80 -12.38 26.29
N VAL A 106 16.42 -11.10 26.15
CA VAL A 106 15.49 -10.59 25.14
C VAL A 106 16.11 -9.34 24.51
N PRO A 107 16.64 -9.40 23.27
CA PRO A 107 17.21 -8.23 22.61
C PRO A 107 16.11 -7.21 22.30
N LYS A 108 16.36 -5.93 22.62
CA LYS A 108 15.44 -4.84 22.31
C LYS A 108 15.49 -4.52 20.82
N ILE A 109 14.39 -4.81 20.12
CA ILE A 109 14.29 -4.59 18.67
C ILE A 109 13.37 -3.42 18.36
N SER A 110 13.89 -2.47 17.59
CA SER A 110 13.16 -1.33 17.05
C SER A 110 13.29 -1.37 15.52
N GLY A 111 12.25 -0.92 14.82
CA GLY A 111 12.19 -1.05 13.37
C GLY A 111 11.23 -0.05 12.73
N ALA A 112 11.59 0.40 11.54
CA ALA A 112 10.84 1.36 10.74
C ALA A 112 10.84 0.85 9.29
N SER A 113 9.65 0.71 8.73
CA SER A 113 9.40 0.20 7.39
C SER A 113 8.46 1.16 6.66
N LEU A 114 8.78 1.41 5.39
CA LEU A 114 7.89 2.05 4.43
C LEU A 114 7.86 1.20 3.16
N LEU A 115 6.65 0.84 2.72
CA LEU A 115 6.38 0.39 1.37
C LEU A 115 5.62 1.48 0.63
N VAL A 116 6.01 1.79 -0.60
CA VAL A 116 5.32 2.74 -1.47
C VAL A 116 4.88 2.04 -2.73
N ARG A 117 3.59 2.11 -3.05
CA ARG A 117 3.00 1.69 -4.32
C ARG A 117 2.64 2.92 -5.13
N VAL A 118 3.52 3.25 -6.07
CA VAL A 118 3.42 4.40 -6.97
C VAL A 118 2.55 4.04 -8.17
N ALA A 119 1.59 4.88 -8.51
CA ALA A 119 0.82 4.74 -9.74
C ALA A 119 1.66 5.19 -10.95
N LYS A 120 1.59 4.46 -12.07
CA LYS A 120 2.16 4.84 -13.38
C LYS A 120 1.10 5.28 -14.38
N THR A 121 -0.16 4.93 -14.13
CA THR A 121 -1.32 5.11 -14.99
C THR A 121 -2.56 5.44 -14.15
N SER A 122 -3.64 5.87 -14.81
CA SER A 122 -4.95 6.04 -14.16
C SER A 122 -5.51 4.73 -13.58
N VAL A 123 -5.20 3.58 -14.19
CA VAL A 123 -5.57 2.25 -13.70
C VAL A 123 -4.81 1.92 -12.41
N GLY A 124 -3.51 2.21 -12.36
CA GLY A 124 -2.72 2.06 -11.13
C GLY A 124 -3.18 2.98 -10.01
N ALA A 125 -3.53 4.23 -10.35
CA ALA A 125 -4.09 5.20 -9.43
C ALA A 125 -5.42 4.74 -8.84
N GLU A 126 -6.34 4.23 -9.66
CA GLU A 126 -7.61 3.69 -9.19
C GLU A 126 -7.41 2.42 -8.36
N SER A 127 -6.50 1.54 -8.77
CA SER A 127 -6.14 0.34 -8.01
C SER A 127 -5.50 0.66 -6.65
N ASN A 128 -4.90 1.85 -6.46
CA ASN A 128 -4.49 2.35 -5.15
C ASN A 128 -5.70 2.88 -4.35
N ARG A 129 -6.52 3.76 -4.95
CA ARG A 129 -7.71 4.34 -4.29
C ARG A 129 -8.71 3.29 -3.81
N ALA A 130 -8.96 2.24 -4.59
CA ALA A 130 -9.90 1.17 -4.25
C ALA A 130 -9.59 0.48 -2.91
N GLN A 131 -8.31 0.43 -2.51
CA GLN A 131 -7.90 -0.16 -1.22
C GLN A 131 -8.34 0.68 0.00
N PHE A 132 -8.63 1.97 -0.20
CA PHE A 132 -9.13 2.88 0.83
C PHE A 132 -10.67 2.91 0.88
N LEU A 133 -11.36 2.41 -0.15
CA LEU A 133 -12.82 2.25 -0.14
C LEU A 133 -13.25 0.98 0.63
N ILE A 134 -12.40 -0.06 0.64
CA ILE A 134 -12.65 -1.33 1.32
C ILE A 134 -12.10 -1.26 2.75
N LYS A 135 -12.73 -0.45 3.59
CA LYS A 135 -12.41 -0.36 5.03
C LYS A 135 -13.11 -1.51 5.77
N ASP A 136 -12.34 -2.48 6.26
CA ASP A 136 -12.85 -3.49 7.19
C ASP A 136 -13.31 -2.82 8.50
N LYS A 137 -14.28 -3.41 9.21
CA LYS A 137 -14.87 -2.83 10.43
C LYS A 137 -13.86 -2.63 11.57
N GLU A 138 -12.70 -3.28 11.49
CA GLU A 138 -11.63 -3.21 12.47
C GLU A 138 -10.60 -2.10 12.21
N VAL A 139 -10.65 -1.41 11.06
CA VAL A 139 -9.71 -0.30 10.78
C VAL A 139 -10.11 0.98 11.49
N GLN A 140 -9.12 1.77 11.86
CA GLN A 140 -9.29 3.08 12.48
C GLN A 140 -8.97 4.15 11.43
N THR A 141 -9.92 5.02 11.08
CA THR A 141 -9.64 6.20 10.24
C THR A 141 -8.61 7.09 10.94
N VAL A 142 -7.69 7.69 10.18
CA VAL A 142 -6.64 8.56 10.72
C VAL A 142 -6.65 9.89 9.99
N ASP A 143 -7.17 10.93 10.65
CA ASP A 143 -7.18 12.27 10.09
C ASP A 143 -5.77 12.90 10.05
N ASP A 144 -5.66 14.02 9.32
CA ASP A 144 -4.44 14.83 9.14
C ASP A 144 -3.27 14.15 8.42
N LEU A 145 -3.51 13.07 7.67
CA LEU A 145 -2.50 12.39 6.85
C LEU A 145 -3.02 12.13 5.44
N GLY A 146 -2.24 12.52 4.43
CA GLY A 146 -2.52 12.15 3.05
C GLY A 146 -3.65 12.92 2.38
N ASP A 147 -4.42 12.20 1.57
CA ASP A 147 -5.74 12.51 1.02
C ASP A 147 -6.82 11.59 1.67
N ASP A 148 -6.44 10.37 2.08
CA ASP A 148 -7.15 9.49 3.02
C ASP A 148 -6.11 8.65 3.77
N ALA A 149 -6.40 8.25 5.01
CA ALA A 149 -5.56 7.35 5.80
C ALA A 149 -6.35 6.49 6.79
N PHE A 150 -5.86 5.29 7.03
CA PHE A 150 -6.39 4.38 8.05
C PHE A 150 -5.28 3.53 8.66
N TYR A 151 -5.48 3.13 9.92
CA TYR A 151 -4.63 2.18 10.62
C TYR A 151 -5.35 0.84 10.75
N ASN A 152 -4.68 -0.24 10.35
CA ASN A 152 -5.15 -1.60 10.52
C ASN A 152 -4.52 -2.20 11.79
N PRO A 153 -5.30 -2.45 12.87
CA PRO A 153 -4.76 -2.97 14.13
C PRO A 153 -4.25 -4.41 14.04
N ALA A 154 -4.85 -5.24 13.18
CA ALA A 154 -4.46 -6.65 13.02
C ALA A 154 -3.05 -6.79 12.43
N PHE A 155 -2.72 -6.00 11.42
CA PHE A 155 -1.37 -5.95 10.83
C PHE A 155 -0.44 -4.91 11.48
N ARG A 156 -0.99 -4.02 12.31
CA ARG A 156 -0.30 -2.90 12.98
C ARG A 156 0.39 -1.95 11.98
N GLN A 157 -0.34 -1.65 10.90
CA GLN A 157 0.11 -0.88 9.75
C GLN A 157 -0.73 0.37 9.58
N LEU A 158 -0.07 1.49 9.30
CA LEU A 158 -0.72 2.74 8.90
C LEU A 158 -0.64 2.87 7.37
N HIS A 159 -1.81 2.98 6.75
CA HIS A 159 -1.97 3.14 5.30
C HIS A 159 -2.35 4.59 5.02
N VAL A 160 -1.60 5.23 4.11
CA VAL A 160 -1.84 6.62 3.69
C VAL A 160 -1.91 6.67 2.17
N LEU A 161 -2.96 7.28 1.64
CA LEU A 161 -3.08 7.64 0.23
C LEU A 161 -2.61 9.09 0.07
N LYS A 162 -1.71 9.39 -0.86
CA LYS A 162 -1.39 10.78 -1.27
C LYS A 162 -1.07 10.82 -2.75
N GLY A 163 -1.65 11.76 -3.50
CA GLY A 163 -1.24 12.00 -4.89
C GLY A 163 -1.46 10.79 -5.83
N ASN A 164 -2.41 9.92 -5.47
CA ASN A 164 -2.66 8.59 -6.07
C ASN A 164 -1.64 7.49 -5.72
N ASN A 165 -0.68 7.76 -4.86
CA ASN A 165 0.31 6.81 -4.36
C ASN A 165 -0.12 6.27 -2.98
N TRP A 166 0.13 4.99 -2.73
CA TRP A 166 -0.21 4.33 -1.47
C TRP A 166 1.06 4.03 -0.67
N TYR A 167 1.09 4.55 0.55
CA TYR A 167 2.17 4.40 1.51
C TYR A 167 1.69 3.46 2.63
N ILE A 168 2.47 2.41 2.93
CA ILE A 168 2.23 1.48 4.03
C ILE A 168 3.39 1.61 5.02
N ILE A 169 3.07 2.02 6.23
CA ILE A 169 4.02 2.43 7.26
C ILE A 169 3.93 1.43 8.42
N THR A 170 5.09 0.93 8.87
CA THR A 170 5.21 0.14 10.10
C THR A 170 6.35 0.67 10.95
N ALA A 171 6.10 1.03 12.20
CA ALA A 171 7.11 1.48 13.16
C ALA A 171 6.91 0.77 14.51
N TYR A 172 7.99 0.36 15.14
CA TYR A 172 7.99 -0.22 16.49
C TYR A 172 9.29 0.08 17.23
N LYS A 173 9.22 0.05 18.56
CA LYS A 173 10.36 0.35 19.44
C LYS A 173 10.43 -0.63 20.59
N ASP A 174 11.65 -1.11 20.87
CA ASP A 174 12.01 -2.12 21.88
C ASP A 174 11.41 -3.54 21.69
N SER A 175 10.23 -3.67 21.07
CA SER A 175 9.64 -4.93 20.61
C SER A 175 8.75 -4.73 19.39
N ILE A 176 8.67 -5.72 18.49
CA ILE A 176 7.70 -5.73 17.37
C ILE A 176 6.24 -5.65 17.85
N THR A 177 5.95 -6.14 19.05
CA THR A 177 4.63 -6.05 19.69
C THR A 177 4.27 -4.63 20.15
N ASN A 178 5.17 -3.67 20.01
CA ASN A 178 4.95 -2.26 20.34
C ASN A 178 4.60 -1.40 19.11
N SER A 179 4.43 -1.99 17.91
CA SER A 179 3.80 -1.26 16.79
C SER A 179 2.36 -0.90 17.18
N SER A 180 2.05 0.39 17.08
CA SER A 180 0.78 1.04 17.46
C SER A 180 0.48 2.23 16.54
N LEU A 181 -0.76 2.73 16.53
CA LEU A 181 -1.13 3.92 15.76
C LEU A 181 -0.24 5.13 16.08
N ASP A 182 0.06 5.39 17.35
CA ASP A 182 0.86 6.54 17.79
C ASP A 182 2.27 6.57 17.17
N ILE A 183 3.02 5.46 17.27
CA ILE A 183 4.39 5.42 16.72
C ILE A 183 4.39 5.43 15.18
N ASN A 184 3.37 4.85 14.56
CA ASN A 184 3.19 4.90 13.11
C ASN A 184 2.81 6.32 12.62
N LYS A 185 1.91 7.03 13.30
CA LYS A 185 1.55 8.42 12.99
C LYS A 185 2.74 9.36 13.21
N LYS A 186 3.54 9.14 14.27
CA LYS A 186 4.82 9.87 14.51
C LYS A 186 5.86 9.66 13.41
N LEU A 187 5.91 8.47 12.79
CA LEU A 187 6.73 8.25 11.61
C LEU A 187 6.15 8.96 10.38
N ALA A 188 4.86 8.77 10.11
CA ALA A 188 4.14 9.37 8.99
C ALA A 188 4.28 10.90 8.93
N GLN A 189 4.16 11.59 10.07
CA GLN A 189 4.29 13.05 10.20
C GLN A 189 5.70 13.59 9.87
N LYS A 190 6.71 12.72 9.72
CA LYS A 190 8.07 13.09 9.30
C LYS A 190 8.36 12.76 7.83
N LEU A 191 7.48 12.01 7.17
CA LEU A 191 7.62 11.64 5.76
C LEU A 191 7.09 12.77 4.87
N THR A 192 7.75 13.00 3.73
CA THR A 192 7.24 13.90 2.68
C THR A 192 6.49 13.07 1.64
N PHE A 193 5.18 12.91 1.83
CA PHE A 193 4.32 12.25 0.84
C PHE A 193 4.22 13.08 -0.44
N ARG A 194 4.11 12.40 -1.59
CA ARG A 194 3.97 12.97 -2.93
C ARG A 194 2.91 12.21 -3.74
#